data_AF-A0AAD9VXQ8-F1
#
_entry.id   AF-A0AAD9VXQ8-F1
#
_cell.length_a   1.000
_cell.length_b   1.000
_cell.length_c   1.000
_cell.angle_alpha   90.00
_cell.angle_beta   90.00
_cell.angle_gamma   90.00
#
_symmetry.space_group_name_H-M   'P 1'
#
loop_
_entity.id
_entity.type
_entity.pdbx_description
1 polymer ?
#
loop_
_entity_poly.entity_id
_entity_poly.type
_entity_poly.pdbx_seq_one_letter_code
_entity_poly.pdbx_strand_id
1 'polypeptide(L)'
;MVDSSCPSPEDITLQEFHDALARYDQFIEALSVSKGGKHGKFRPTLMKLVSSNEESFVKATVTSALDLYSKEADASAAIDVLTRLKGIGPATASLLLAVHDPQNVIFFADEAFYWLCNDGKRGPIKYNAKEYKELNKNSQKLAKRLSVKAVDVERVAYVLINDAPSRAPAKQPADTPKDTLAAAKPTTSAASKRKQEGVIEASSAPRRSKRSKRT
;
A
#
# COMPACT_ATOMS: atom_id res chain seq x y z
N MET A 1 2.32 19.48 -32.31
CA MET A 1 1.64 18.45 -31.49
C MET A 1 2.69 17.90 -30.55
N VAL A 2 2.73 18.36 -29.31
CA VAL A 2 3.71 17.90 -28.31
C VAL A 2 3.13 16.64 -27.70
N ASP A 3 3.86 15.53 -27.83
CA ASP A 3 3.44 14.21 -27.34
C ASP A 3 3.13 14.32 -25.84
N SER A 4 1.87 14.13 -25.47
CA SER A 4 1.36 14.28 -24.10
C SER A 4 1.74 13.08 -23.23
N SER A 5 3.03 12.74 -23.22
CA SER A 5 3.60 11.74 -22.33
C SER A 5 4.01 12.40 -21.01
N CYS A 6 3.68 11.75 -19.88
CA CYS A 6 4.17 12.16 -18.57
C CYS A 6 5.70 12.20 -18.62
N PRO A 7 6.34 13.36 -18.33
CA PRO A 7 7.78 13.50 -18.48
C PRO A 7 8.52 12.53 -17.56
N SER A 8 9.57 11.89 -18.09
CA SER A 8 10.42 10.97 -17.33
C SER A 8 11.10 11.72 -16.17
N PRO A 9 11.21 11.11 -14.97
CA PRO A 9 11.94 11.71 -13.85
C PRO A 9 13.40 12.01 -14.15
N GLU A 10 14.03 11.30 -15.09
CA GLU A 10 15.43 11.53 -15.45
C GLU A 10 15.59 12.72 -16.41
N ASP A 11 14.57 12.99 -17.23
CA ASP A 11 14.62 13.98 -18.31
C ASP A 11 13.89 15.29 -17.98
N ILE A 12 13.00 15.29 -16.97
CA ILE A 12 12.26 16.50 -16.58
C ILE A 12 13.22 17.63 -16.20
N THR A 13 12.99 18.80 -16.78
CA THR A 13 13.74 20.03 -16.50
C THR A 13 13.25 20.71 -15.23
N LEU A 14 14.05 21.60 -14.65
CA LEU A 14 13.64 22.38 -13.48
C LEU A 14 12.42 23.27 -13.77
N GLN A 15 12.33 23.82 -14.99
CA GLN A 15 11.19 24.64 -15.40
C GLN A 15 9.90 23.81 -15.46
N GLU A 16 9.92 22.67 -16.15
CA GLU A 16 8.74 21.78 -16.22
C GLU A 16 8.31 21.26 -14.84
N PHE A 17 9.29 21.00 -13.96
CA PHE A 17 9.03 20.62 -12.58
C PHE A 17 8.27 21.73 -11.83
N HIS A 18 8.73 22.98 -11.92
CA HIS A 18 8.04 24.11 -11.29
C HIS A 18 6.67 24.39 -11.91
N ASP A 19 6.53 24.26 -13.24
CA ASP A 19 5.26 24.43 -13.94
C ASP A 19 4.24 23.36 -13.52
N ALA A 20 4.69 22.13 -13.25
CA ALA A 20 3.86 21.09 -12.67
C ALA A 20 3.49 21.40 -11.22
N LEU A 21 4.46 21.80 -10.40
CA LEU A 21 4.25 22.13 -8.99
C LEU A 21 3.25 23.27 -8.81
N ALA A 22 3.31 24.31 -9.66
CA ALA A 22 2.41 25.46 -9.62
C ALA A 22 0.93 25.11 -9.87
N ARG A 23 0.65 23.93 -10.45
CA ARG A 23 -0.72 23.45 -10.69
C ARG A 23 -1.27 22.62 -9.55
N TYR A 24 -0.44 22.22 -8.58
CA TYR A 24 -0.84 21.34 -7.49
C TYR A 24 -2.03 21.87 -6.70
N ASP A 25 -1.99 23.15 -6.30
CA ASP A 25 -3.07 23.75 -5.49
C ASP A 25 -4.41 23.76 -6.25
N GLN A 26 -4.38 24.01 -7.55
CA GLN A 26 -5.58 23.96 -8.41
C GLN A 26 -6.18 22.54 -8.46
N PHE A 27 -5.34 21.49 -8.50
CA PHE A 27 -5.79 20.11 -8.40
C PHE A 27 -6.47 19.83 -7.06
N ILE A 28 -5.87 20.28 -5.95
CA ILE A 28 -6.43 20.06 -4.61
C ILE A 28 -7.77 20.79 -4.41
N GLU A 29 -7.88 22.03 -4.90
CA GLU A 29 -9.13 22.79 -4.89
C GLU A 29 -10.22 22.09 -5.71
N ALA A 30 -9.90 21.67 -6.95
CA ALA A 30 -10.84 20.96 -7.81
C ALA A 30 -11.36 19.67 -7.17
N LEU A 31 -10.48 18.89 -6.50
CA LEU A 31 -10.87 17.69 -5.76
C LEU A 31 -11.77 18.00 -4.58
N SER A 32 -11.48 19.07 -3.84
CA SER A 32 -12.24 19.50 -2.66
C SER A 32 -13.66 19.96 -3.03
N VAL A 33 -13.84 20.58 -4.20
CA VAL A 33 -15.14 20.99 -4.73
C VAL A 33 -15.91 19.81 -5.34
N SER A 34 -15.22 18.82 -5.88
CA SER A 34 -15.86 17.62 -6.43
C SER A 34 -16.52 16.79 -5.32
N LYS A 35 -17.86 16.79 -5.27
CA LYS A 35 -18.62 15.90 -4.38
C LYS A 35 -18.29 14.45 -4.70
N GLY A 36 -17.77 13.72 -3.72
CA GLY A 36 -17.56 12.27 -3.82
C GLY A 36 -16.12 11.85 -4.07
N GLY A 37 -15.19 12.35 -3.25
CA GLY A 37 -13.90 11.68 -3.09
C GLY A 37 -14.16 10.17 -2.91
N LYS A 38 -13.61 9.36 -3.81
CA LYS A 38 -13.77 7.90 -3.74
C LYS A 38 -13.30 7.48 -2.36
N HIS A 39 -14.20 6.93 -1.55
CA HIS A 39 -13.80 6.33 -0.28
C HIS A 39 -12.65 5.38 -0.58
N GLY A 40 -11.53 5.58 0.11
CA GLY A 40 -10.38 4.69 -0.02
C GLY A 40 -10.79 3.24 0.23
N LYS A 41 -9.94 2.30 -0.16
CA LYS A 41 -10.20 0.87 0.12
C LYS A 41 -10.64 0.71 1.58
N PHE A 42 -11.82 0.16 1.81
CA PHE A 42 -12.35 -0.05 3.15
C PHE A 42 -11.46 -1.06 3.90
N ARG A 43 -11.01 -0.69 5.11
CA ARG A 43 -10.10 -1.49 5.95
C ARG A 43 -10.65 -1.61 7.38
N PRO A 44 -11.66 -2.48 7.60
CA PRO A 44 -12.40 -2.52 8.87
C PRO A 44 -11.53 -2.85 10.08
N THR A 45 -10.45 -3.60 9.90
CA THR A 45 -9.55 -4.02 10.98
C THR A 45 -8.44 -3.02 11.28
N LEU A 46 -8.18 -2.06 10.39
CA LEU A 46 -7.03 -1.18 10.49
C LEU A 46 -7.09 -0.31 11.76
N MET A 47 -8.22 0.35 12.00
CA MET A 47 -8.40 1.19 13.18
C MET A 47 -8.24 0.40 14.47
N LYS A 48 -8.80 -0.82 14.53
CA LYS A 48 -8.63 -1.72 15.68
C LYS A 48 -7.16 -2.06 15.94
N LEU A 49 -6.38 -2.33 14.89
CA LEU A 49 -4.95 -2.62 15.02
C LEU A 49 -4.18 -1.42 15.54
N VAL A 50 -4.37 -0.24 14.93
CA VAL A 50 -3.69 1.00 15.32
C VAL A 50 -4.01 1.36 16.77
N SER A 51 -5.27 1.33 17.17
CA SER A 51 -5.71 1.62 18.54
C SER A 51 -5.30 0.55 19.56
N SER A 52 -4.83 -0.62 19.15
CA SER A 52 -4.37 -1.68 20.05
C SER A 52 -2.89 -1.61 20.41
N ASN A 53 -2.17 -0.57 19.95
CA ASN A 53 -0.80 -0.32 20.37
C ASN A 53 -0.82 0.39 21.74
N GLU A 54 -0.04 -0.11 22.68
CA GLU A 54 0.19 0.54 23.98
C GLU A 54 0.87 1.90 23.79
N GLU A 55 0.39 2.94 24.49
CA GLU A 55 0.88 4.31 24.32
C GLU A 55 2.38 4.44 24.61
N SER A 56 2.86 3.76 25.66
CA SER A 56 4.28 3.72 26.02
C SER A 56 5.12 3.09 24.91
N PHE A 57 4.62 2.03 24.27
CA PHE A 57 5.28 1.37 23.14
C PHE A 57 5.29 2.26 21.89
N VAL A 58 4.19 2.96 21.61
CA VAL A 58 4.12 3.94 20.50
C VAL A 58 5.18 5.02 20.70
N LYS A 59 5.22 5.65 21.87
CA LYS A 59 6.17 6.71 22.19
C LYS A 59 7.62 6.24 22.07
N ALA A 60 7.94 5.07 22.63
CA ALA A 60 9.28 4.49 22.55
C ALA A 60 9.69 4.18 21.10
N THR A 61 8.78 3.60 20.32
CA THR A 61 9.04 3.22 18.92
C THR A 61 9.26 4.44 18.04
N VAL A 62 8.40 5.47 18.14
CA VAL A 62 8.52 6.71 17.37
C VAL A 62 9.80 7.44 17.74
N THR A 63 10.11 7.60 19.04
CA THR A 63 11.35 8.24 19.49
C THR A 63 12.57 7.51 18.94
N SER A 64 12.60 6.18 19.03
CA SER A 64 13.69 5.37 18.50
C SER A 64 13.88 5.53 17.00
N ALA A 65 12.78 5.63 16.24
CA ALA A 65 12.84 5.82 14.78
C ALA A 65 13.40 7.20 14.42
N LEU A 66 12.99 8.26 15.12
CA LEU A 66 13.47 9.62 14.88
C LEU A 66 14.93 9.78 15.31
N ASP A 67 15.34 9.19 16.44
CA ASP A 67 16.72 9.17 16.89
C ASP A 67 17.62 8.43 15.90
N LEU A 68 17.15 7.31 15.37
CA LEU A 68 17.88 6.56 14.33
C LEU A 68 18.02 7.39 13.05
N TYR A 69 16.93 8.00 12.59
CA TYR A 69 16.92 8.85 11.41
C TYR A 69 17.88 10.03 11.54
N SER A 70 17.86 10.74 12.68
CA SER A 70 18.72 11.90 12.91
C SER A 70 20.22 11.56 12.94
N LYS A 71 20.58 10.34 13.33
CA LYS A 71 21.97 9.87 13.38
C LYS A 71 22.50 9.38 12.04
N GLU A 72 21.68 8.64 11.31
CA GLU A 72 22.13 7.90 10.11
C GLU A 72 21.67 8.55 8.80
N ALA A 73 20.71 9.47 8.85
CA ALA A 73 20.00 10.02 7.70
C ALA A 73 19.37 8.92 6.79
N ASP A 74 19.10 7.73 7.34
CA ASP A 74 18.48 6.62 6.63
C ASP A 74 16.99 6.52 6.94
N ALA A 75 16.17 7.04 6.02
CA ALA A 75 14.71 6.98 6.12
C ALA A 75 14.20 5.52 6.14
N SER A 76 14.86 4.60 5.44
CA SER A 76 14.42 3.21 5.34
C SER A 76 14.59 2.49 6.69
N ALA A 77 15.70 2.75 7.38
CA ALA A 77 15.96 2.20 8.70
C ALA A 77 14.93 2.69 9.74
N ALA A 78 14.61 3.99 9.71
CA ALA A 78 13.58 4.57 10.57
C ALA A 78 12.17 3.99 10.28
N ILE A 79 11.84 3.77 9.01
CA ILE A 79 10.59 3.13 8.60
C ILE A 79 10.51 1.66 9.05
N ASP A 80 11.62 0.93 8.98
CA ASP A 80 11.69 -0.44 9.49
C ASP A 80 11.42 -0.49 11.02
N VAL A 81 11.75 0.58 11.77
CA VAL A 81 11.36 0.72 13.19
C VAL A 81 9.87 1.06 13.34
N LEU A 82 9.36 2.04 12.59
CA LEU A 82 7.96 2.49 12.68
C LEU A 82 6.95 1.39 12.31
N THR A 83 7.32 0.48 11.39
CA THR A 83 6.48 -0.66 10.98
C THR A 83 6.33 -1.75 12.03
N ARG A 84 7.00 -1.63 13.19
CA ARG A 84 6.74 -2.47 14.37
C ARG A 84 5.38 -2.17 15.01
N LEU A 85 4.82 -0.99 14.76
CA LEU A 85 3.48 -0.61 15.22
C LEU A 85 2.41 -1.39 14.45
N LYS A 86 1.45 -1.96 15.16
CA LYS A 86 0.33 -2.69 14.55
C LYS A 86 -0.49 -1.76 13.67
N GLY A 87 -0.76 -2.19 12.44
CA GLY A 87 -1.52 -1.41 11.46
C GLY A 87 -0.70 -0.34 10.72
N ILE A 88 0.60 -0.22 10.99
CA ILE A 88 1.48 0.73 10.29
C ILE A 88 2.36 -0.04 9.30
N GLY A 89 2.09 0.13 8.01
CA GLY A 89 2.94 -0.38 6.94
C GLY A 89 3.93 0.68 6.43
N PRO A 90 4.82 0.32 5.49
CA PRO A 90 5.80 1.24 4.91
C PRO A 90 5.20 2.55 4.40
N ALA A 91 4.00 2.50 3.80
CA ALA A 91 3.32 3.72 3.35
C ALA A 91 3.00 4.68 4.49
N THR A 92 2.29 4.23 5.51
CA THR A 92 1.96 5.07 6.67
C THR A 92 3.20 5.48 7.46
N ALA A 93 4.18 4.58 7.62
CA ALA A 93 5.44 4.89 8.28
C ALA A 93 6.22 5.99 7.54
N SER A 94 6.31 5.93 6.21
CA SER A 94 6.94 6.98 5.42
C SER A 94 6.22 8.31 5.51
N LEU A 95 4.88 8.32 5.62
CA LEU A 95 4.12 9.54 5.85
C LEU A 95 4.45 10.18 7.20
N LEU A 96 4.51 9.39 8.27
CA LEU A 96 4.88 9.90 9.60
C LEU A 96 6.26 10.56 9.59
N LEU A 97 7.22 9.94 8.88
CA LEU A 97 8.58 10.47 8.78
C LEU A 97 8.67 11.68 7.82
N ALA A 98 7.92 11.71 6.72
CA ALA A 98 7.85 12.84 5.79
C ALA A 98 7.21 14.08 6.43
N VAL A 99 6.26 13.92 7.37
CA VAL A 99 5.75 15.04 8.17
C VAL A 99 6.83 15.62 9.09
N HIS A 100 7.74 14.78 9.58
CA HIS A 100 8.86 15.22 10.41
C HIS A 100 9.95 15.92 9.59
N ASP A 101 10.31 15.38 8.42
CA ASP A 101 11.29 15.97 7.50
C ASP A 101 10.77 15.97 6.04
N PRO A 102 9.94 16.97 5.66
CA PRO A 102 9.40 17.08 4.31
C PRO A 102 10.44 17.50 3.27
N GLN A 103 11.66 17.88 3.71
CA GLN A 103 12.71 18.27 2.78
C GLN A 103 13.39 17.04 2.18
N ASN A 104 13.62 16.01 2.99
CA ASN A 104 14.49 14.89 2.60
C ASN A 104 13.78 13.53 2.51
N VAL A 105 12.61 13.37 3.11
CA VAL A 105 11.90 12.08 3.17
C VAL A 105 10.71 12.08 2.25
N ILE A 106 10.70 11.11 1.31
CA ILE A 106 9.57 10.89 0.40
C ILE A 106 8.47 10.06 1.09
N PHE A 107 7.23 10.52 1.00
CA PHE A 107 6.05 9.73 1.27
C PHE A 107 5.82 8.70 0.17
N PHE A 108 5.54 7.44 0.56
CA PHE A 108 5.16 6.37 -0.36
C PHE A 108 3.71 6.53 -0.85
N ALA A 109 3.47 7.60 -1.60
CA ALA A 109 2.25 7.83 -2.37
C ALA A 109 2.24 6.97 -3.65
N ASP A 110 1.05 6.58 -4.09
CA ASP A 110 0.84 5.83 -5.32
C ASP A 110 1.40 6.59 -6.54
N GLU A 111 1.08 7.88 -6.65
CA GLU A 111 1.50 8.74 -7.76
C GLU A 111 3.02 8.89 -7.81
N ALA A 112 3.66 9.08 -6.65
CA ALA A 112 5.12 9.12 -6.54
C ALA A 112 5.75 7.81 -7.01
N PHE A 113 5.19 6.66 -6.62
CA PHE A 113 5.68 5.36 -7.06
C PHE A 113 5.45 5.12 -8.55
N TYR A 114 4.28 5.47 -9.08
CA TYR A 114 4.00 5.32 -10.51
C TYR A 114 4.96 6.15 -11.36
N TRP A 115 5.22 7.39 -10.95
CA TRP A 115 6.11 8.27 -11.69
C TRP A 115 7.57 7.86 -11.57
N LEU A 116 8.07 7.66 -10.36
CA LEU A 116 9.50 7.45 -10.10
C LEU A 116 9.97 6.00 -10.30
N CYS A 117 9.07 5.01 -10.28
CA CYS A 117 9.44 3.60 -10.30
C CYS A 117 8.71 2.79 -11.38
N ASN A 118 7.69 3.34 -12.06
CA ASN A 118 6.87 2.59 -13.01
C ASN A 118 6.59 3.35 -14.32
N ASP A 119 7.52 4.19 -14.76
CA ASP A 119 7.47 4.96 -16.02
C ASP A 119 6.17 5.76 -16.21
N GLY A 120 5.63 6.33 -15.12
CA GLY A 120 4.38 7.08 -15.15
C GLY A 120 3.11 6.23 -15.30
N LYS A 121 3.21 4.90 -15.27
CA LYS A 121 2.09 3.98 -15.49
C LYS A 121 1.47 3.56 -14.17
N ARG A 122 0.13 3.49 -14.11
CA ARG A 122 -0.58 2.90 -12.98
C ARG A 122 -0.46 1.39 -13.03
N GLY A 123 -0.08 0.78 -11.91
CA GLY A 123 0.14 -0.66 -11.79
C GLY A 123 -0.08 -1.16 -10.35
N PRO A 124 0.02 -2.47 -10.10
CA PRO A 124 -0.10 -2.99 -8.75
C PRO A 124 1.09 -2.57 -7.87
N ILE A 125 0.81 -2.01 -6.69
CA ILE A 125 1.80 -1.67 -5.66
C ILE A 125 1.64 -2.64 -4.49
N LYS A 126 2.74 -3.20 -3.98
CA LYS A 126 2.72 -4.15 -2.85
C LYS A 126 2.84 -3.46 -1.49
N TYR A 127 3.34 -2.21 -1.47
CA TYR A 127 3.58 -1.40 -0.28
C TYR A 127 4.51 -2.08 0.72
N ASN A 128 5.62 -2.64 0.23
CA ASN A 128 6.64 -3.30 1.04
C ASN A 128 7.92 -2.45 1.17
N ALA A 129 8.82 -2.83 2.09
CA ALA A 129 10.06 -2.11 2.33
C ALA A 129 10.99 -2.05 1.11
N LYS A 130 10.95 -3.05 0.22
CA LYS A 130 11.78 -3.05 -1.00
C LYS A 130 11.33 -1.96 -1.97
N GLU A 131 10.03 -1.86 -2.21
CA GLU A 131 9.44 -0.83 -3.06
C GLU A 131 9.67 0.57 -2.48
N TYR A 132 9.58 0.71 -1.15
CA TYR A 132 9.93 1.98 -0.51
C TYR A 132 11.41 2.35 -0.71
N LYS A 133 12.34 1.40 -0.52
CA LYS A 133 13.78 1.65 -0.73
C LYS A 133 14.08 2.10 -2.16
N GLU A 134 13.40 1.50 -3.13
CA GLU A 134 13.49 1.91 -4.54
C GLU A 134 12.95 3.33 -4.76
N LEU A 135 11.76 3.62 -4.25
CA LEU A 135 11.16 4.95 -4.32
C LEU A 135 12.04 6.02 -3.68
N ASN A 136 12.55 5.76 -2.47
CA ASN A 136 13.40 6.69 -1.73
C ASN A 136 14.70 6.97 -2.50
N LYS A 137 15.33 5.94 -3.07
CA LYS A 137 16.52 6.09 -3.91
C LYS A 137 16.25 6.96 -5.14
N ASN A 138 15.15 6.72 -5.85
CA ASN A 138 14.83 7.47 -7.06
C ASN A 138 14.44 8.92 -6.74
N SER A 139 13.68 9.13 -5.66
CA SER A 139 13.36 10.47 -5.15
C SER A 139 14.61 11.26 -4.77
N GLN A 140 15.54 10.67 -4.01
CA GLN A 140 16.79 11.34 -3.62
C GLN A 140 17.66 11.73 -4.81
N LYS A 141 17.73 10.88 -5.85
CA LYS A 141 18.44 11.22 -7.09
C LYS A 141 17.83 12.44 -7.78
N LEU A 142 16.50 12.45 -7.94
CA LEU A 142 15.78 13.55 -8.57
C LEU A 142 15.93 14.84 -7.77
N ALA A 143 15.67 14.78 -6.46
CA ALA A 143 15.78 15.88 -5.53
C ALA A 143 17.17 16.52 -5.57
N LYS A 144 18.23 15.69 -5.59
CA LYS A 144 19.62 16.16 -5.73
C LYS A 144 19.89 16.78 -7.09
N ARG A 145 19.41 16.17 -8.19
CA ARG A 145 19.64 16.66 -9.57
C ARG A 145 19.03 18.05 -9.78
N LEU A 146 17.80 18.24 -9.29
CA LEU A 146 17.05 19.48 -9.47
C LEU A 146 17.19 20.47 -8.30
N SER A 147 17.84 20.07 -7.20
CA SER A 147 17.91 20.86 -5.95
C SER A 147 16.53 21.23 -5.39
N VAL A 148 15.63 20.24 -5.36
CA VAL A 148 14.23 20.38 -4.89
C VAL A 148 13.95 19.50 -3.68
N LYS A 149 12.83 19.77 -3.00
CA LYS A 149 12.42 19.08 -1.76
C LYS A 149 11.68 17.79 -2.08
N ALA A 150 11.76 16.79 -1.20
CA ALA A 150 11.00 15.56 -1.32
C ALA A 150 9.48 15.81 -1.41
N VAL A 151 8.95 16.71 -0.57
CA VAL A 151 7.52 17.08 -0.63
C VAL A 151 7.11 17.69 -1.98
N ASP A 152 8.00 18.42 -2.65
CA ASP A 152 7.69 18.98 -3.97
C ASP A 152 7.68 17.88 -5.04
N VAL A 153 8.56 16.87 -4.90
CA VAL A 153 8.55 15.67 -5.76
C VAL A 153 7.21 14.93 -5.64
N GLU A 154 6.65 14.80 -4.43
CA GLU A 154 5.33 14.18 -4.22
C GLU A 154 4.22 14.94 -4.94
N ARG A 155 4.21 16.26 -4.82
CA ARG A 155 3.22 17.16 -5.41
C ARG A 155 3.30 17.13 -6.94
N VAL A 156 4.51 17.20 -7.49
CA VAL A 156 4.73 17.09 -8.94
C VAL A 156 4.27 15.72 -9.45
N ALA A 157 4.63 14.63 -8.76
CA ALA A 157 4.16 13.30 -9.14
C ALA A 157 2.63 13.22 -9.17
N TYR A 158 1.97 13.80 -8.16
CA TYR A 158 0.52 13.86 -8.09
C TYR A 158 -0.09 14.55 -9.31
N VAL A 159 0.44 15.73 -9.67
CA VAL A 159 -0.01 16.49 -10.83
C VAL A 159 0.20 15.68 -12.10
N LEU A 160 1.42 15.22 -12.37
CA LEU A 160 1.75 14.54 -13.63
C LEU A 160 0.94 13.26 -13.86
N ILE A 161 0.65 12.50 -12.81
CA ILE A 161 -0.10 11.23 -12.90
C ILE A 161 -1.61 11.44 -13.02
N ASN A 162 -2.14 12.57 -12.53
CA ASN A 162 -3.57 12.87 -12.56
C ASN A 162 -3.97 13.86 -13.68
N ASP A 163 -3.01 14.58 -14.26
CA ASP A 163 -3.21 15.53 -15.37
C ASP A 163 -3.20 14.85 -16.74
N ALA A 164 -2.53 13.70 -16.87
CA ALA A 164 -2.57 12.92 -18.11
C ALA A 164 -4.03 12.52 -18.42
N PRO A 165 -4.54 12.70 -19.66
CA PRO A 165 -5.90 12.37 -20.01
C PRO A 165 -6.15 10.90 -19.66
N SER A 166 -7.02 10.69 -18.67
CA SER A 166 -7.38 9.42 -18.05
C SER A 166 -7.33 8.26 -19.05
N ARG A 167 -6.20 7.56 -19.14
CA ARG A 167 -6.19 6.20 -19.67
C ARG A 167 -6.66 5.29 -18.54
N ALA A 168 -7.93 5.43 -18.19
CA ALA A 168 -8.59 4.51 -17.30
C ALA A 168 -8.38 3.09 -17.87
N PRO A 169 -7.88 2.12 -17.09
CA PRO A 169 -8.03 0.74 -17.49
C PRO A 169 -9.53 0.47 -17.52
N ALA A 170 -10.04 0.08 -18.70
CA ALA A 170 -11.37 -0.50 -18.81
C ALA A 170 -11.46 -1.66 -17.83
N LYS A 171 -12.21 -1.49 -16.73
CA LYS A 171 -12.61 -2.61 -15.90
C LYS A 171 -13.53 -3.48 -16.74
N GLN A 172 -13.05 -4.65 -17.14
CA GLN A 172 -13.94 -5.75 -17.50
C GLN A 172 -14.71 -6.15 -16.22
N PRO A 173 -16.04 -6.20 -16.24
CA PRO A 173 -16.81 -6.72 -15.13
C PRO A 173 -16.60 -8.23 -15.06
N ALA A 174 -15.89 -8.69 -14.04
CA ALA A 174 -15.91 -10.09 -13.64
C ALA A 174 -17.04 -10.27 -12.61
N ASP A 175 -18.27 -10.30 -13.10
CA ASP A 175 -19.40 -10.91 -12.38
C ASP A 175 -19.90 -12.08 -13.23
N THR A 176 -19.60 -13.29 -12.79
CA THR A 176 -20.47 -14.44 -13.06
C THR A 176 -20.89 -15.02 -11.71
N PRO A 177 -22.17 -14.94 -11.36
CA PRO A 177 -22.70 -15.51 -10.14
C PRO A 177 -22.82 -17.03 -10.29
N LYS A 178 -22.34 -17.78 -9.29
CA LYS A 178 -22.74 -19.17 -9.08
C LYS A 178 -23.57 -19.24 -7.81
N ASP A 179 -24.85 -18.92 -7.96
CA ASP A 179 -25.90 -19.55 -7.18
C ASP A 179 -26.47 -20.69 -8.02
N THR A 180 -26.52 -21.90 -7.47
CA THR A 180 -27.29 -23.00 -8.06
C THR A 180 -28.18 -23.55 -6.97
N LEU A 181 -29.45 -23.15 -7.01
CA LEU A 181 -30.55 -23.75 -6.27
C LEU A 181 -30.98 -25.07 -6.92
N ALA A 182 -31.48 -25.97 -6.07
CA ALA A 182 -31.71 -27.40 -6.24
C ALA A 182 -32.97 -27.80 -7.04
N ALA A 183 -33.00 -29.07 -7.52
CA ALA A 183 -34.15 -30.01 -7.56
C ALA A 183 -33.70 -31.40 -8.10
N ALA A 184 -33.57 -32.46 -7.27
CA ALA A 184 -34.53 -33.54 -6.92
C ALA A 184 -34.71 -34.65 -8.00
N LYS A 185 -34.37 -35.93 -7.73
CA LYS A 185 -35.19 -37.04 -7.13
C LYS A 185 -34.41 -38.40 -7.24
N PRO A 186 -34.87 -39.57 -6.73
CA PRO A 186 -35.52 -39.94 -5.45
C PRO A 186 -34.98 -41.27 -4.81
N THR A 187 -35.61 -41.72 -3.70
CA THR A 187 -35.64 -43.09 -3.08
C THR A 187 -34.37 -43.60 -2.36
N THR A 188 -34.37 -44.26 -1.19
CA THR A 188 -35.35 -44.94 -0.31
C THR A 188 -34.69 -45.27 1.05
N SER A 189 -35.51 -45.34 2.12
CA SER A 189 -35.35 -46.12 3.38
C SER A 189 -34.15 -45.83 4.30
N ALA A 190 -34.15 -46.02 5.63
CA ALA A 190 -35.14 -46.17 6.69
C ALA A 190 -34.35 -46.15 8.03
N ALA A 191 -35.05 -45.82 9.13
CA ALA A 191 -34.82 -46.29 10.50
C ALA A 191 -33.64 -45.78 11.37
N SER A 192 -34.03 -45.00 12.39
CA SER A 192 -33.93 -45.33 13.83
C SER A 192 -32.66 -45.05 14.66
N LYS A 193 -32.92 -44.33 15.77
CA LYS A 193 -32.32 -44.41 17.14
C LYS A 193 -30.84 -44.02 17.28
N ARG A 194 -30.30 -43.61 18.43
CA ARG A 194 -30.71 -42.99 19.71
C ARG A 194 -29.36 -42.85 20.45
N LYS A 195 -29.11 -41.70 21.09
CA LYS A 195 -28.35 -41.49 22.36
C LYS A 195 -27.09 -42.35 22.63
N GLN A 196 -25.93 -41.74 22.94
CA GLN A 196 -25.39 -41.60 24.31
C GLN A 196 -23.90 -41.19 24.33
N GLU A 197 -23.55 -40.51 25.42
CA GLU A 197 -22.25 -40.00 25.86
C GLU A 197 -21.15 -41.06 26.02
N GLY A 198 -19.88 -40.62 26.09
CA GLY A 198 -18.79 -41.43 26.64
C GLY A 198 -17.40 -40.83 26.43
N VAL A 199 -16.91 -40.13 27.45
CA VAL A 199 -15.52 -39.68 27.65
C VAL A 199 -14.66 -40.86 28.13
N ILE A 200 -13.49 -41.11 27.53
CA ILE A 200 -12.26 -41.49 28.27
C ILE A 200 -10.97 -41.30 27.44
N GLU A 201 -9.90 -41.07 28.20
CA GLU A 201 -8.59 -40.48 27.90
C GLU A 201 -7.52 -41.40 27.30
N ALA A 202 -6.52 -40.73 26.70
CA ALA A 202 -5.07 -41.03 26.66
C ALA A 202 -4.55 -42.33 26.00
N SER A 203 -3.74 -42.16 24.94
CA SER A 203 -2.36 -42.68 24.89
C SER A 203 -1.63 -42.32 23.58
N SER A 204 -0.42 -41.76 23.76
CA SER A 204 0.80 -41.82 22.95
C SER A 204 0.82 -41.59 21.41
N ALA A 205 1.55 -40.56 21.03
CA ALA A 205 2.06 -40.25 19.68
C ALA A 205 3.27 -41.16 19.30
N PRO A 206 4.01 -40.87 18.19
CA PRO A 206 3.64 -40.65 16.78
C PRO A 206 4.47 -41.59 15.86
N ARG A 207 4.14 -41.73 14.55
CA ARG A 207 5.16 -41.87 13.46
C ARG A 207 4.60 -42.05 12.03
N ARG A 208 5.03 -41.12 11.17
CA ARG A 208 5.78 -41.35 9.92
C ARG A 208 5.10 -42.00 8.69
N SER A 209 4.65 -41.11 7.80
CA SER A 209 4.94 -40.99 6.35
C SER A 209 4.89 -42.19 5.37
N LYS A 210 4.20 -41.91 4.24
CA LYS A 210 4.55 -42.17 2.83
C LYS A 210 4.28 -43.57 2.21
N ARG A 211 3.37 -43.59 1.21
CA ARG A 211 3.64 -43.70 -0.26
C ARG A 211 2.89 -44.82 -1.02
N SER A 212 2.23 -44.38 -2.11
CA SER A 212 1.76 -45.04 -3.37
C SER A 212 0.77 -46.21 -3.29
N LYS A 213 -0.40 -46.25 -3.96
CA LYS A 213 -0.87 -46.00 -5.36
C LYS A 213 -0.78 -47.25 -6.26
N ARG A 214 -1.92 -47.55 -6.94
CA ARG A 214 -2.26 -48.66 -7.87
C ARG A 214 -2.64 -49.95 -7.13
N THR A 215 -3.71 -50.66 -7.50
CA THR A 215 -4.31 -50.90 -8.82
C THR A 215 -5.69 -50.32 -9.03
#